data_AF-A0AAF0DDR5-F1
#
_entry.id   AF-A0AAF0DDR5-F1
#
_cell.length_a   1.000
_cell.length_b   1.000
_cell.length_c   1.000
_cell.angle_alpha   90.00
_cell.angle_beta   90.00
_cell.angle_gamma   90.00
#
_symmetry.space_group_name_H-M   'P 1'
#
loop_
_entity.id
_entity.type
_entity.pdbx_description
1 polymer ?
#
loop_
_entity_poly.entity_id
_entity_poly.type
_entity_poly.pdbx_seq_one_letter_code
_entity_poly.pdbx_strand_id
1 'polypeptide(L)'
;MHDYLLSAAAQRAITSLLEKPDVPLADYALYELSVILFNTIQDVALRSQLLKHICPVTPKIALFRCRLSSAFFFEDKTFLDKPMQLIFDLRRMTRRLQDNRFKMNRSTSKGWEPYDYWELTAITSILDVAIDTGTMEKSFLKKEDEVKFNQDVDKLADQIKAIFTAIQDTGASHLKRTEAKEFLQALHYRLIYSVRTKPRPKVSWFVSSKRGGENWSGIKKSENLMERFLACGQNDHSDGDEDLSSPATDI
;
A
#
# COMPACT_ATOMS: atom_id res chain seq x y z
N MET A 1 -15.74 -1.50 -20.35
CA MET A 1 -14.29 -1.75 -20.46
C MET A 1 -13.76 -0.63 -21.33
N HIS A 2 -13.21 0.42 -20.72
CA HIS A 2 -12.44 1.43 -21.47
C HIS A 2 -11.01 1.08 -21.16
N ASP A 3 -10.36 0.41 -22.11
CA ASP A 3 -8.91 0.29 -22.08
C ASP A 3 -8.37 1.71 -22.14
N TYR A 4 -7.88 2.20 -21.00
CA TYR A 4 -7.12 3.44 -20.91
C TYR A 4 -5.75 3.20 -21.54
N LEU A 5 -5.72 2.91 -22.83
CA LEU A 5 -4.51 2.82 -23.61
C LEU A 5 -3.82 4.17 -23.50
N LEU A 6 -2.63 4.15 -22.90
CA LEU A 6 -1.73 5.30 -22.89
C LEU A 6 -1.50 5.73 -24.34
N SER A 7 -2.20 6.76 -24.77
CA SER A 7 -2.00 7.29 -26.12
C SER A 7 -0.58 7.84 -26.20
N ALA A 8 0.28 7.13 -26.94
CA ALA A 8 1.64 7.57 -27.22
C ALA A 8 1.65 8.92 -27.96
N ALA A 9 0.56 9.26 -28.67
CA ALA A 9 0.39 10.58 -29.26
C ALA A 9 0.12 11.64 -28.18
N ALA A 10 -0.75 11.36 -27.19
CA ALA A 10 -1.01 12.27 -26.08
C ALA A 10 0.22 12.49 -25.21
N GLN A 11 0.96 11.42 -24.88
CA GLN A 11 2.22 11.52 -24.14
C GLN A 11 3.24 12.38 -24.89
N ARG A 12 3.44 12.13 -26.19
CA ARG A 12 4.34 12.95 -27.02
C ARG A 12 3.91 14.40 -27.09
N ALA A 13 2.61 14.67 -27.25
CA ALA A 13 2.09 16.04 -27.29
C ALA A 13 2.33 16.78 -25.97
N ILE A 14 2.07 16.13 -24.82
CA ILE A 14 2.32 16.69 -23.49
C ILE A 14 3.82 16.96 -23.31
N THR A 15 4.68 15.97 -23.61
CA THR A 15 6.13 16.14 -23.50
C THR A 15 6.63 17.26 -24.41
N SER A 16 6.24 17.29 -25.69
CA SER A 16 6.61 18.38 -26.61
C SER A 16 6.14 19.76 -26.13
N LEU A 17 4.98 19.85 -25.49
CA LEU A 17 4.48 21.11 -24.93
C LEU A 17 5.32 21.57 -23.72
N LEU A 18 5.74 20.63 -22.87
CA LEU A 18 6.51 20.91 -21.66
C LEU A 18 8.01 21.11 -21.93
N GLU A 19 8.55 20.54 -23.02
CA GLU A 19 9.98 20.57 -23.37
C GLU A 19 10.36 21.58 -24.46
N LYS A 20 9.43 22.42 -24.96
CA LYS A 20 9.69 23.33 -26.09
C LYS A 20 11.09 23.98 -26.01
N PRO A 21 12.02 23.63 -26.92
CA PRO A 21 13.44 24.00 -26.79
C PRO A 21 13.72 25.48 -27.06
N ASP A 22 12.87 26.15 -27.86
CA ASP A 22 13.09 27.54 -28.26
C ASP A 22 12.68 28.56 -27.20
N VAL A 23 11.86 28.15 -26.22
CA VAL A 23 11.48 28.96 -25.06
C VAL A 23 11.34 28.02 -23.87
N PRO A 24 12.31 27.95 -22.95
CA PRO A 24 12.11 27.19 -21.73
C PRO A 24 10.85 27.73 -21.06
N LEU A 25 9.82 26.88 -20.90
CA LEU A 25 8.60 27.30 -20.23
C LEU A 25 9.01 27.79 -18.84
N ALA A 26 8.89 29.09 -18.57
CA ALA A 26 9.35 29.67 -17.33
C ALA A 26 8.71 28.91 -16.15
N ASP A 27 9.43 28.72 -15.05
CA ASP A 27 8.91 27.95 -13.91
C ASP A 27 7.58 28.52 -13.38
N TYR A 28 7.37 29.84 -13.56
CA TYR A 28 6.11 30.53 -13.36
C TYR A 28 4.95 29.97 -14.21
N ALA A 29 5.17 29.73 -15.51
CA ALA A 29 4.13 29.19 -16.39
C ALA A 29 3.77 27.74 -16.03
N LEU A 30 4.73 26.93 -15.61
CA LEU A 30 4.44 25.58 -15.10
C LEU A 30 3.66 25.61 -13.78
N TYR A 31 3.99 26.56 -12.90
CA TYR A 31 3.23 26.76 -11.67
C TYR A 31 1.77 27.15 -11.97
N GLU A 32 1.55 28.16 -12.81
CA GLU A 32 0.20 28.59 -13.23
C GLU A 32 -0.59 27.44 -13.85
N LEU A 33 0.01 26.67 -14.76
CA LEU A 33 -0.60 25.48 -15.32
C LEU A 33 -0.98 24.46 -14.24
N SER A 34 -0.10 24.23 -13.26
CA SER A 34 -0.37 23.30 -12.17
C SER A 34 -1.54 23.74 -11.30
N VAL A 35 -1.69 25.06 -11.07
CA VAL A 35 -2.82 25.65 -10.33
C VAL A 35 -4.11 25.49 -11.11
N ILE A 36 -4.09 25.76 -12.42
CA ILE A 36 -5.26 25.57 -13.30
C ILE A 36 -5.68 24.10 -13.30
N LEU A 37 -4.75 23.17 -13.50
CA LEU A 37 -5.03 21.73 -13.48
C LEU A 37 -5.58 21.27 -12.13
N PHE A 38 -5.03 21.79 -11.02
CA PHE A 38 -5.49 21.48 -9.68
C PHE A 38 -6.95 21.91 -9.44
N ASN A 39 -7.31 23.12 -9.88
CA ASN A 39 -8.63 23.68 -9.69
C ASN A 39 -9.68 23.12 -10.66
N THR A 40 -9.28 22.75 -11.88
CA THR A 40 -10.20 22.30 -12.93
C THR A 40 -10.54 20.82 -12.82
N ILE A 41 -9.55 19.97 -12.56
CA ILE A 41 -9.76 18.52 -12.52
C ILE A 41 -10.05 18.12 -11.08
N GLN A 42 -11.32 17.87 -10.77
CA GLN A 42 -11.75 17.42 -9.44
C GLN A 42 -11.88 15.90 -9.32
N ASP A 43 -12.20 15.22 -10.42
CA ASP A 43 -12.34 13.77 -10.45
C ASP A 43 -10.99 13.05 -10.26
N VAL A 44 -10.96 12.07 -9.34
CA VAL A 44 -9.72 11.38 -8.94
C VAL A 44 -9.21 10.45 -10.05
N ALA A 45 -10.10 9.83 -10.82
CA ALA A 45 -9.72 8.98 -11.93
C ALA A 45 -9.07 9.80 -13.06
N LEU A 46 -9.62 10.97 -13.39
CA LEU A 46 -9.03 11.90 -14.35
C LEU A 46 -7.67 12.44 -13.87
N ARG A 47 -7.54 12.78 -12.58
CA ARG A 47 -6.24 13.16 -11.98
C ARG A 47 -5.19 12.07 -12.14
N SER A 48 -5.56 10.82 -11.81
CA SER A 48 -4.68 9.66 -11.97
C SER A 48 -4.29 9.46 -13.44
N GLN A 49 -5.24 9.56 -14.36
CA GLN A 49 -4.99 9.40 -15.79
C GLN A 49 -4.04 10.48 -16.32
N LEU A 50 -4.26 11.75 -15.98
CA LEU A 50 -3.36 12.84 -16.35
C LEU A 50 -1.92 12.55 -15.92
N LEU A 51 -1.71 12.14 -14.68
CA LEU A 51 -0.38 11.83 -14.16
C LEU A 51 0.28 10.63 -14.83
N LYS A 52 -0.50 9.68 -15.36
CA LYS A 52 0.01 8.56 -16.15
C LYS A 52 0.49 9.00 -17.55
N HIS A 53 -0.10 10.05 -18.10
CA HIS A 53 0.31 10.60 -19.41
C HIS A 53 1.47 11.60 -19.33
N ILE A 54 1.80 12.13 -18.15
CA ILE A 54 2.98 12.98 -17.96
C ILE A 54 4.21 12.09 -17.77
N CYS A 55 5.02 11.94 -18.81
CA CYS A 55 6.26 11.16 -18.76
C CYS A 55 7.38 11.99 -18.10
N PRO A 56 8.06 11.49 -17.05
CA PRO A 56 9.16 12.20 -16.39
C PRO A 56 10.47 12.12 -17.19
N VAL A 57 10.48 12.67 -18.41
CA VAL A 57 11.63 12.61 -19.34
C VAL A 57 12.78 13.50 -18.88
N THR A 58 12.47 14.68 -18.33
CA THR A 58 13.43 15.62 -17.76
C THR A 58 13.20 15.81 -16.26
N PRO A 59 14.23 16.20 -15.47
CA PRO A 59 14.07 16.49 -14.04
C PRO A 59 13.00 17.55 -13.75
N LYS A 60 12.83 18.51 -14.66
CA LYS A 60 11.81 19.56 -14.60
C LYS A 60 10.39 18.98 -14.70
N ILE A 61 10.15 18.08 -15.66
CA ILE A 61 8.86 17.41 -15.83
C ILE A 61 8.61 16.44 -14.67
N ALA A 62 9.64 15.74 -14.20
CA ALA A 62 9.54 14.89 -13.02
C ALA A 62 9.10 15.70 -11.79
N LEU A 63 9.73 16.84 -11.52
CA LEU A 63 9.35 17.73 -10.41
C LEU A 63 7.91 18.25 -10.57
N PHE A 64 7.53 18.69 -11.77
CA PHE A 64 6.15 19.11 -12.07
C PHE A 64 5.14 18.00 -11.77
N ARG A 65 5.42 16.77 -12.24
CA ARG A 65 4.58 15.59 -12.00
C ARG A 65 4.46 15.27 -10.51
N CYS A 66 5.56 15.38 -9.75
CA CYS A 66 5.61 15.14 -8.31
C CYS A 66 4.83 16.16 -7.48
N ARG A 67 4.95 17.45 -7.85
CA ARG A 67 4.18 18.56 -7.25
C ARG A 67 2.68 18.33 -7.44
N LEU A 68 2.30 18.01 -8.67
CA LEU A 68 0.91 17.80 -9.04
C LEU A 68 0.33 16.54 -8.36
N SER A 69 1.07 15.43 -8.35
CA SER A 69 0.62 14.20 -7.67
C SER A 69 0.46 14.39 -6.16
N SER A 70 1.37 15.11 -5.53
CA SER A 70 1.30 15.39 -4.08
C SER A 70 0.18 16.36 -3.74
N ALA A 71 -0.02 17.40 -4.56
CA ALA A 71 -1.15 18.30 -4.42
C ALA A 71 -2.47 17.55 -4.55
N PHE A 72 -2.61 16.67 -5.55
CA PHE A 72 -3.81 15.84 -5.72
C PHE A 72 -4.02 14.84 -4.59
N PHE A 73 -2.96 14.20 -4.09
CA PHE A 73 -3.06 13.22 -3.01
C PHE A 73 -3.46 13.85 -1.67
N PHE A 74 -2.86 14.99 -1.33
CA PHE A 74 -3.15 15.72 -0.10
C PHE A 74 -4.32 16.70 -0.23
N GLU A 75 -4.87 16.87 -1.44
CA GLU A 75 -5.89 17.88 -1.75
C GLU A 75 -5.45 19.29 -1.32
N ASP A 76 -4.17 19.60 -1.49
CA ASP A 76 -3.51 20.78 -0.91
C ASP A 76 -2.64 21.49 -1.97
N LYS A 77 -3.07 22.68 -2.38
CA LYS A 77 -2.37 23.50 -3.38
C LYS A 77 -0.97 23.96 -2.95
N THR A 78 -0.65 23.93 -1.66
CA THR A 78 0.66 24.38 -1.16
C THR A 78 1.81 23.51 -1.66
N PHE A 79 1.53 22.30 -2.16
CA PHE A 79 2.54 21.42 -2.73
C PHE A 79 2.99 21.83 -4.14
N LEU A 80 2.25 22.70 -4.83
CA LEU A 80 2.54 23.08 -6.22
C LEU A 80 3.82 23.92 -6.36
N ASP A 81 4.25 24.60 -5.31
CA ASP A 81 5.46 25.45 -5.31
C ASP A 81 6.64 24.85 -4.52
N LYS A 82 6.43 23.71 -3.86
CA LYS A 82 7.47 23.15 -2.98
C LYS A 82 8.65 22.60 -3.79
N PRO A 83 9.88 22.66 -3.24
CA PRO A 83 11.01 21.90 -3.79
C PRO A 83 10.83 20.40 -3.48
N MET A 84 11.44 19.53 -4.29
CA MET A 84 11.29 18.06 -4.22
C MET A 84 11.44 17.49 -2.80
N GLN A 85 12.41 18.02 -2.04
CA GLN A 85 12.75 17.57 -0.68
C GLN A 85 11.63 17.81 0.34
N LEU A 86 10.79 18.83 0.12
CA LEU A 86 9.68 19.20 1.02
C LEU A 86 8.33 18.60 0.59
N ILE A 87 8.28 17.98 -0.59
CA ILE A 87 7.08 17.33 -1.11
C ILE A 87 6.96 15.92 -0.56
N PHE A 88 8.09 15.20 -0.50
CA PHE A 88 8.12 13.80 -0.11
C PHE A 88 8.11 13.65 1.43
N ASP A 89 6.93 13.40 2.00
CA ASP A 89 6.75 13.11 3.43
C ASP A 89 5.96 11.80 3.63
N LEU A 90 6.69 10.71 3.84
CA LEU A 90 6.14 9.38 4.10
C LEU A 90 5.19 9.36 5.30
N ARG A 91 5.49 10.11 6.37
CA ARG A 91 4.66 10.12 7.58
C ARG A 91 3.34 10.82 7.33
N ARG A 92 3.34 11.89 6.53
CA ARG A 92 2.09 12.55 6.10
C ARG A 92 1.28 11.63 5.17
N MET A 93 1.94 10.91 4.27
CA MET A 93 1.28 9.91 3.41
C MET A 93 0.63 8.80 4.23
N THR A 94 1.34 8.21 5.19
CA THR A 94 0.79 7.16 6.08
C THR A 94 -0.42 7.65 6.85
N ARG A 95 -0.36 8.87 7.43
CA ARG A 95 -1.50 9.46 8.15
C ARG A 95 -2.72 9.64 7.26
N ARG A 96 -2.55 10.10 6.02
CA ARG A 96 -3.64 10.25 5.06
C ARG A 96 -4.31 8.90 4.76
N LEU A 97 -3.53 7.82 4.63
CA LEU A 97 -4.06 6.47 4.41
C LEU A 97 -4.79 5.86 5.64
N GLN A 98 -4.71 6.49 6.81
CA GLN A 98 -5.45 6.08 8.01
C GLN A 98 -6.85 6.69 8.09
N ASP A 99 -7.16 7.65 7.20
CA ASP A 99 -8.47 8.29 7.14
C ASP A 99 -9.58 7.26 6.89
N ASN A 100 -10.78 7.57 7.39
CA ASN A 100 -11.93 6.68 7.26
C ASN A 100 -12.31 6.35 5.81
N ARG A 101 -11.84 7.13 4.83
CA ARG A 101 -12.05 6.91 3.39
C ARG A 101 -11.40 5.63 2.87
N PHE A 102 -10.35 5.15 3.54
CA PHE A 102 -9.64 3.91 3.19
C PHE A 102 -10.11 2.69 3.99
N LYS A 103 -11.09 2.85 4.88
CA LYS A 103 -11.66 1.75 5.66
C LYS A 103 -12.82 1.13 4.88
N MET A 104 -12.67 -0.13 4.47
CA MET A 104 -13.72 -0.89 3.74
C MET A 104 -15.05 -0.96 4.50
N ASN A 105 -15.02 -1.03 5.83
CA ASN A 105 -16.21 -1.17 6.67
C ASN A 105 -16.80 0.20 7.06
N ARG A 106 -17.08 1.05 6.08
CA ARG A 106 -17.78 2.32 6.34
C ARG A 106 -19.25 2.03 6.63
N SER A 107 -19.57 1.78 7.89
CA SER A 107 -20.97 1.85 8.34
C SER A 107 -21.38 3.33 8.30
N THR A 108 -22.06 3.75 7.23
CA THR A 108 -22.72 5.05 7.24
C THR A 108 -24.08 4.90 7.91
N SER A 109 -24.50 5.93 8.65
CA SER A 109 -25.80 5.98 9.33
C SER A 109 -27.01 5.93 8.38
N LYS A 110 -26.80 5.91 7.06
CA LYS A 110 -27.82 5.90 6.01
C LYS A 110 -27.80 4.65 5.11
N GLY A 111 -27.09 3.59 5.49
CA GLY A 111 -27.06 2.32 4.76
C GLY A 111 -25.65 1.89 4.32
N TRP A 112 -25.55 0.67 3.80
CA TRP A 112 -24.33 0.16 3.16
C TRP A 112 -24.21 0.75 1.76
N GLU A 113 -23.46 1.85 1.61
CA GLU A 113 -23.01 2.23 0.27
C GLU A 113 -21.88 1.30 -0.18
N PRO A 114 -21.89 0.84 -1.45
CA PRO A 114 -20.83 0.00 -1.98
C PRO A 114 -19.52 0.78 -2.01
N TYR A 115 -18.44 0.18 -1.52
CA TYR A 115 -17.11 0.78 -1.51
C TYR A 115 -16.60 1.02 -2.94
N ASP A 116 -16.08 2.22 -3.22
CA ASP A 116 -15.55 2.57 -4.54
C ASP A 116 -14.11 2.10 -4.72
N TYR A 117 -13.96 0.93 -5.34
CA TYR A 117 -12.66 0.36 -5.69
C TYR A 117 -11.95 1.14 -6.81
N TRP A 118 -12.66 1.88 -7.67
CA TRP A 118 -12.03 2.70 -8.71
C TRP A 118 -11.33 3.90 -8.11
N GLU A 119 -12.01 4.58 -7.18
CA GLU A 119 -11.42 5.69 -6.45
C GLU A 119 -10.16 5.21 -5.70
N LEU A 120 -10.22 4.07 -5.02
CA LEU A 120 -9.08 3.49 -4.32
C LEU A 120 -7.88 3.23 -5.24
N THR A 121 -8.10 2.61 -6.40
CA THR A 121 -7.06 2.37 -7.40
C THR A 121 -6.47 3.68 -7.92
N ALA A 122 -7.32 4.67 -8.21
CA ALA A 122 -6.88 5.98 -8.70
C ALA A 122 -6.02 6.72 -7.65
N ILE A 123 -6.45 6.77 -6.39
CA ILE A 123 -5.67 7.38 -5.29
C ILE A 123 -4.33 6.67 -5.12
N THR A 124 -4.35 5.33 -5.16
CA THR A 124 -3.15 4.52 -4.99
C THR A 124 -2.18 4.79 -6.14
N SER A 125 -2.68 4.97 -7.37
CA SER A 125 -1.86 5.34 -8.53
C SER A 125 -1.29 6.76 -8.40
N ILE A 126 -2.02 7.72 -7.83
CA ILE A 126 -1.50 9.06 -7.55
C ILE A 126 -0.38 8.98 -6.49
N LEU A 127 -0.58 8.20 -5.44
CA LEU A 127 0.42 7.96 -4.39
C LEU A 127 1.69 7.32 -4.95
N ASP A 128 1.53 6.31 -5.81
CA ASP A 128 2.62 5.62 -6.49
C ASP A 128 3.52 6.60 -7.27
N VAL A 129 2.90 7.52 -8.02
CA VAL A 129 3.60 8.59 -8.75
C VAL A 129 4.30 9.57 -7.82
N ALA A 130 3.66 9.95 -6.70
CA ALA A 130 4.26 10.82 -5.69
C ALA A 130 5.50 10.18 -5.04
N ILE A 131 5.49 8.86 -4.85
CA ILE A 131 6.61 8.12 -4.27
C ILE A 131 7.76 8.00 -5.28
N ASP A 132 7.49 7.62 -6.53
CA ASP A 132 8.53 7.36 -7.55
C ASP A 132 9.50 8.53 -7.72
N THR A 133 8.94 9.73 -7.84
CA THR A 133 9.78 10.92 -8.08
C THR A 133 10.59 11.30 -6.83
N GLY A 134 10.05 11.04 -5.64
CA GLY A 134 10.73 11.34 -4.38
C GLY A 134 11.84 10.36 -4.00
N THR A 135 12.10 9.32 -4.80
CA THR A 135 13.09 8.28 -4.50
C THR A 135 14.32 8.28 -5.40
N MET A 136 14.42 9.19 -6.38
CA MET A 136 15.42 9.08 -7.45
C MET A 136 16.88 9.19 -7.01
N GLU A 137 17.23 9.96 -5.97
CA GLU A 137 18.61 10.00 -5.44
C GLU A 137 18.58 10.28 -3.93
N LYS A 138 18.83 9.26 -3.09
CA LYS A 138 18.93 9.43 -1.64
C LYS A 138 20.31 9.01 -1.15
N SER A 139 21.14 10.02 -0.91
CA SER A 139 22.36 9.88 -0.11
C SER A 139 22.05 10.31 1.33
N PHE A 140 22.19 9.38 2.27
CA PHE A 140 22.03 9.69 3.69
C PHE A 140 23.38 10.09 4.26
N LEU A 141 23.47 11.29 4.84
CA LEU A 141 24.70 11.75 5.51
C LEU A 141 24.94 10.97 6.82
N LYS A 142 23.87 10.48 7.46
CA LYS A 142 23.91 9.77 8.74
C LYS A 142 23.15 8.45 8.65
N LYS A 143 23.70 7.43 9.31
CA LYS A 143 23.08 6.09 9.37
C LYS A 143 21.75 6.12 10.13
N GLU A 144 21.62 7.00 11.12
CA GLU A 144 20.40 7.17 11.91
C GLU A 144 19.23 7.67 11.06
N ASP A 145 19.52 8.55 10.09
CA ASP A 145 18.50 9.11 9.19
C ASP A 145 18.05 8.07 8.16
N GLU A 146 18.96 7.20 7.71
CA GLU A 146 18.62 6.04 6.88
C GLU A 146 17.71 5.04 7.64
N VAL A 147 17.99 4.79 8.92
CA VAL A 147 17.17 3.91 9.77
C VAL A 147 15.77 4.49 9.96
N LYS A 148 15.65 5.78 10.28
CA LYS A 148 14.36 6.47 10.43
C LYS A 148 13.55 6.44 9.13
N PHE A 149 14.22 6.71 8.01
CA PHE A 149 13.59 6.64 6.69
C PHE A 149 13.02 5.24 6.42
N ASN A 150 13.81 4.19 6.63
CA ASN A 150 13.35 2.82 6.43
C ASN A 150 12.19 2.45 7.37
N GLN A 151 12.19 2.94 8.61
CA GLN A 151 11.05 2.76 9.53
C GLN A 151 9.79 3.45 9.02
N ASP A 152 9.89 4.64 8.44
CA ASP A 152 8.74 5.35 7.88
C ASP A 152 8.23 4.69 6.58
N VAL A 153 9.12 4.12 5.76
CA VAL A 153 8.75 3.26 4.62
C VAL A 153 8.01 2.01 5.11
N ASP A 154 8.53 1.33 6.13
CA ASP A 154 7.93 0.12 6.69
C ASP A 154 6.52 0.42 7.24
N LYS A 155 6.31 1.55 7.93
CA LYS A 155 4.98 1.99 8.39
C LYS A 155 4.00 2.25 7.24
N LEU A 156 4.46 2.89 6.17
CA LEU A 156 3.63 3.12 4.99
C LEU A 156 3.25 1.80 4.32
N ALA A 157 4.21 0.89 4.16
CA ALA A 157 3.99 -0.42 3.57
C ALA A 157 3.02 -1.27 4.41
N ASP A 158 3.13 -1.23 5.74
CA ASP A 158 2.22 -1.93 6.65
C ASP A 158 0.80 -1.35 6.59
N GLN A 159 0.65 -0.02 6.45
CA GLN A 159 -0.68 0.60 6.25
C GLN A 159 -1.32 0.18 4.93
N ILE A 160 -0.57 0.16 3.83
CA ILE A 160 -1.07 -0.33 2.53
C ILE A 160 -1.45 -1.82 2.63
N LYS A 161 -0.65 -2.61 3.37
CA LYS A 161 -0.95 -4.02 3.66
C LYS A 161 -2.25 -4.18 4.43
N ALA A 162 -2.50 -3.35 5.44
CA ALA A 162 -3.76 -3.37 6.17
C ALA A 162 -4.96 -3.11 5.23
N ILE A 163 -4.83 -2.20 4.26
CA ILE A 163 -5.88 -1.90 3.29
C ILE A 163 -6.13 -3.12 2.39
N PHE A 164 -5.13 -3.65 1.68
CA PHE A 164 -5.36 -4.72 0.71
C PHE A 164 -5.73 -6.07 1.35
N THR A 165 -5.34 -6.32 2.61
CA THR A 165 -5.74 -7.53 3.34
C THR A 165 -7.20 -7.49 3.80
N ALA A 166 -7.77 -6.29 3.99
CA ALA A 166 -9.20 -6.13 4.23
C ALA A 166 -10.06 -6.38 2.98
N ILE A 167 -9.46 -6.45 1.78
CA ILE A 167 -10.15 -6.70 0.53
C ILE A 167 -10.37 -8.21 0.33
N GLN A 168 -11.61 -8.66 0.50
CA GLN A 168 -12.05 -10.03 0.20
C GLN A 168 -12.33 -10.22 -1.30
N ASP A 169 -11.32 -10.57 -2.09
CA ASP A 169 -11.43 -10.89 -3.51
C ASP A 169 -11.98 -12.30 -3.80
N THR A 170 -12.70 -12.91 -2.87
CA THR A 170 -13.28 -14.25 -3.06
C THR A 170 -14.42 -14.21 -4.07
N GLY A 171 -14.22 -14.85 -5.22
CA GLY A 171 -15.22 -14.98 -6.29
C GLY A 171 -14.83 -14.24 -7.57
N ALA A 172 -14.91 -14.92 -8.71
CA ALA A 172 -14.46 -14.43 -10.02
C ALA A 172 -15.32 -13.30 -10.63
N SER A 173 -16.37 -12.86 -9.93
CA SER A 173 -17.34 -11.85 -10.41
C SER A 173 -16.96 -10.40 -10.09
N HIS A 174 -15.90 -10.15 -9.33
CA HIS A 174 -15.53 -8.80 -8.86
C HIS A 174 -14.17 -8.33 -9.38
N LEU A 175 -14.00 -8.24 -10.71
CA LEU A 175 -12.75 -7.82 -11.36
C LEU A 175 -12.16 -6.51 -10.81
N LYS A 176 -13.01 -5.51 -10.56
CA LYS A 176 -12.60 -4.19 -10.01
C LYS A 176 -11.95 -4.31 -8.62
N ARG A 177 -12.43 -5.26 -7.81
CA ARG A 177 -11.94 -5.52 -6.45
C ARG A 177 -10.57 -6.18 -6.50
N THR A 178 -10.43 -7.15 -7.41
CA THR A 178 -9.16 -7.83 -7.67
C THR A 178 -8.10 -6.86 -8.18
N GLU A 179 -8.44 -6.03 -9.18
CA GLU A 179 -7.52 -5.03 -9.74
C GLU A 179 -7.02 -4.04 -8.67
N ALA A 180 -7.92 -3.51 -7.84
CA ALA A 180 -7.53 -2.61 -6.75
C ALA A 180 -6.58 -3.28 -5.75
N LYS A 181 -6.85 -4.55 -5.41
CA LYS A 181 -6.02 -5.33 -4.50
C LYS A 181 -4.63 -5.60 -5.09
N GLU A 182 -4.57 -6.03 -6.34
CA GLU A 182 -3.31 -6.27 -7.05
C GLU A 182 -2.46 -4.99 -7.13
N PHE A 183 -3.09 -3.86 -7.45
CA PHE A 183 -2.38 -2.59 -7.53
C PHE A 183 -1.80 -2.15 -6.17
N LEU A 184 -2.55 -2.31 -5.08
CA LEU A 184 -2.06 -2.07 -3.72
C LEU A 184 -0.93 -3.04 -3.32
N GLN A 185 -1.03 -4.30 -3.71
CA GLN A 185 0.02 -5.30 -3.47
C GLN A 185 1.31 -4.94 -4.21
N ALA A 186 1.21 -4.52 -5.48
CA ALA A 186 2.35 -4.07 -6.27
C ALA A 186 3.05 -2.88 -5.61
N LEU A 187 2.28 -1.86 -5.18
CA LEU A 187 2.82 -0.70 -4.46
C LEU A 187 3.50 -1.12 -3.14
N HIS A 188 2.88 -2.04 -2.38
CA HIS A 188 3.46 -2.56 -1.14
C HIS A 188 4.83 -3.22 -1.37
N TYR A 189 4.93 -4.11 -2.35
CA TYR A 189 6.20 -4.78 -2.65
C TYR A 189 7.23 -3.81 -3.20
N ARG A 190 6.84 -2.82 -4.00
CA ARG A 190 7.74 -1.74 -4.45
C ARG A 190 8.30 -0.95 -3.28
N LEU A 191 7.48 -0.61 -2.28
CA LEU A 191 7.95 0.08 -1.08
C LEU A 191 9.01 -0.74 -0.33
N ILE A 192 8.77 -2.03 -0.14
CA ILE A 192 9.68 -2.91 0.62
C ILE A 192 10.98 -3.17 -0.12
N TYR A 193 10.92 -3.39 -1.44
CA TYR A 193 12.07 -3.89 -2.21
C TYR A 193 12.77 -2.84 -3.07
N SER A 194 12.10 -1.74 -3.43
CA SER A 194 12.67 -0.70 -4.31
C SER A 194 12.91 0.62 -3.59
N VAL A 195 12.01 1.03 -2.69
CA VAL A 195 12.11 2.35 -2.01
C VAL A 195 12.98 2.28 -0.75
N ARG A 196 12.94 1.14 -0.06
CA ARG A 196 13.77 0.88 1.12
C ARG A 196 15.24 0.75 0.71
N THR A 197 16.15 1.37 1.45
CA THR A 197 17.58 1.32 1.11
C THR A 197 18.23 -0.04 1.38
N LYS A 198 17.67 -0.78 2.33
CA LYS A 198 18.16 -2.09 2.77
C LYS A 198 17.01 -3.09 2.72
N PRO A 199 17.28 -4.38 2.49
CA PRO A 199 16.26 -5.42 2.60
C PRO A 199 15.73 -5.50 4.04
N ARG A 200 14.44 -5.83 4.20
CA ARG A 200 13.83 -6.02 5.53
C ARG A 200 14.67 -7.05 6.30
N PRO A 201 15.13 -6.73 7.53
CA PRO A 201 15.78 -7.72 8.36
C PRO A 201 14.88 -8.95 8.43
N LYS A 202 15.43 -10.13 8.13
CA LYS A 202 14.67 -11.36 8.24
C LYS A 202 14.24 -11.48 9.69
N VAL A 203 12.93 -11.38 9.94
CA VAL A 203 12.35 -11.76 11.23
C VAL A 203 12.51 -13.27 11.32
N SER A 204 13.58 -13.70 11.98
CA SER A 204 13.76 -15.11 12.29
C SER A 204 12.73 -15.48 13.35
N TRP A 205 11.68 -16.18 12.94
CA TRP A 205 10.76 -16.83 13.86
C TRP A 205 11.46 -17.91 14.70
N PHE A 206 12.65 -18.35 14.25
CA PHE A 206 13.56 -19.27 14.94
C PHE A 206 14.94 -18.63 15.12
N VAL A 207 15.11 -17.70 16.05
CA VAL A 207 16.43 -17.47 16.67
C VAL A 207 16.24 -17.41 18.18
N SER A 208 16.67 -18.49 18.83
CA SER A 208 16.95 -18.52 20.26
C SER A 208 17.94 -17.39 20.58
N SER A 209 17.52 -16.46 21.45
CA SER A 209 18.44 -15.47 21.99
C SER A 209 19.53 -16.18 22.81
N LYS A 210 20.72 -16.29 22.24
CA LYS A 210 21.97 -16.27 23.02
C LYS A 210 22.59 -14.87 22.88
N ARG A 211 21.93 -13.87 23.45
CA ARG A 211 22.59 -12.71 24.10
C ARG A 211 21.55 -11.86 24.85
N GLY A 212 21.53 -12.07 26.17
CA GLY A 212 21.28 -11.07 27.22
C GLY A 212 20.03 -10.20 27.13
N GLY A 213 19.06 -10.47 28.00
CA GLY A 213 17.97 -9.55 28.33
C GLY A 213 16.63 -10.27 28.44
N GLU A 214 16.32 -10.72 29.64
CA GLU A 214 15.11 -11.44 30.02
C GLU A 214 13.83 -10.67 29.70
N ASN A 215 12.91 -11.28 28.93
CA ASN A 215 11.48 -11.08 29.13
C ASN A 215 10.69 -12.28 28.56
N TRP A 216 10.44 -13.27 29.42
CA TRP A 216 9.87 -14.58 29.12
C TRP A 216 8.33 -14.62 29.34
N SER A 217 7.56 -13.84 28.57
CA SER A 217 6.08 -13.86 28.65
C SER A 217 5.40 -14.54 27.46
N GLY A 218 6.12 -14.81 26.37
CA GLY A 218 5.55 -15.41 25.14
C GLY A 218 5.51 -16.94 25.12
N ILE A 219 6.43 -17.61 25.83
CA ILE A 219 6.63 -19.07 25.66
C ILE A 219 5.59 -19.90 26.42
N LYS A 220 4.99 -19.36 27.48
CA LYS A 220 3.87 -20.03 28.18
C LYS A 220 2.63 -20.22 27.29
N LYS A 221 2.45 -19.41 26.24
CA LYS A 221 1.30 -19.56 25.31
C LYS A 221 1.47 -20.70 24.31
N SER A 222 2.70 -21.04 23.92
CA SER A 222 2.95 -22.15 23.00
C SER A 222 2.88 -23.51 23.69
N GLU A 223 3.26 -23.60 24.97
CA GLU A 223 3.13 -24.83 25.77
C GLU A 223 1.65 -25.22 25.92
N ASN A 224 0.77 -24.29 26.28
CA ASN A 224 -0.68 -24.54 26.40
C ASN A 224 -1.36 -24.96 25.09
N LEU A 225 -0.79 -24.60 23.93
CA LEU A 225 -1.32 -24.98 22.62
C LEU A 225 -0.93 -26.43 22.27
N MET A 226 0.31 -26.81 22.58
CA MET A 226 0.84 -28.16 22.37
C MET A 226 0.17 -29.15 23.33
N GLU A 227 -0.04 -28.78 24.59
CA GLU A 227 -0.77 -29.60 25.56
C GLU A 227 -2.21 -29.85 25.13
N ARG A 228 -2.92 -28.83 24.65
CA ARG A 228 -4.29 -29.01 24.11
C ARG A 228 -4.34 -29.87 22.86
N PHE A 229 -3.30 -29.86 22.04
CA PHE A 229 -3.22 -30.69 20.84
C PHE A 229 -2.96 -32.16 21.19
N LEU A 230 -2.11 -32.41 22.20
CA LEU A 230 -1.79 -33.76 22.68
C LEU A 230 -2.94 -34.37 23.50
N ALA A 231 -3.67 -33.56 24.28
CA ALA A 231 -4.83 -34.01 25.05
C ALA A 231 -6.01 -34.43 24.16
N CYS A 232 -6.09 -33.95 22.92
CA CYS A 232 -7.17 -34.29 22.00
C CYS A 232 -7.04 -35.70 21.39
N GLY A 233 -5.93 -36.41 21.63
CA GLY A 233 -5.65 -37.74 21.06
C GLY A 233 -5.72 -38.91 22.04
N GLN A 234 -6.09 -38.70 23.31
CA GLN A 234 -6.00 -39.74 24.35
C GLN A 234 -7.35 -40.24 24.93
N ASN A 235 -8.50 -39.77 24.45
CA ASN A 235 -9.81 -40.11 25.05
C ASN A 235 -10.67 -41.12 24.28
N ASP A 236 -10.17 -41.79 23.24
CA ASP A 236 -11.01 -42.68 22.42
C ASP A 236 -10.76 -44.20 22.63
N HIS A 237 -10.22 -44.64 23.78
CA HIS A 237 -10.09 -46.07 24.08
C HIS A 237 -10.18 -46.40 25.57
N SER A 238 -11.39 -46.49 26.11
CA SER A 238 -11.79 -47.43 27.19
C SER A 238 -13.26 -47.19 27.56
N ASP A 239 -14.12 -48.14 27.20
CA ASP A 239 -15.10 -48.77 28.10
C ASP A 239 -16.23 -49.41 27.28
N GLY A 240 -16.25 -50.74 27.27
CA GLY A 240 -17.29 -51.52 26.61
C GLY A 240 -17.01 -53.01 26.54
N ASP A 241 -16.54 -53.63 27.63
CA ASP A 241 -16.61 -55.09 27.81
C ASP A 241 -17.41 -55.38 29.08
N GLU A 242 -18.70 -55.67 28.92
CA GLU A 242 -19.50 -56.40 29.92
C GLU A 242 -19.86 -57.77 29.35
N ASP A 243 -19.51 -58.78 30.14
CA ASP A 243 -19.56 -60.21 29.92
C ASP A 243 -20.95 -60.75 29.50
N LEU A 244 -20.96 -61.62 28.48
CA LEU A 244 -21.97 -62.68 28.35
C LEU A 244 -21.32 -64.00 27.93
N SER A 245 -21.01 -64.83 28.94
CA SER A 245 -20.73 -66.25 28.79
C SER A 245 -21.94 -67.07 29.29
N SER A 246 -22.43 -67.91 28.37
CA SER A 246 -23.48 -68.96 28.34
C SER A 246 -23.65 -69.83 29.61
N PRO A 247 -24.75 -70.65 29.74
CA PRO A 247 -24.83 -71.92 29.00
C PRO A 247 -26.22 -72.37 28.51
N ALA A 248 -26.18 -73.37 27.64
CA ALA A 248 -27.26 -74.09 26.94
C ALA A 248 -28.30 -74.77 27.83
N THR A 249 -29.51 -75.01 27.30
CA THR A 249 -30.13 -76.36 27.25
C THR A 249 -31.39 -76.41 26.36
N ASP A 250 -31.36 -77.39 25.46
CA ASP A 250 -32.38 -78.28 24.87
C ASP A 250 -33.91 -78.03 24.94
N ILE A 251 -34.52 -78.51 23.83
CA ILE A 251 -35.90 -78.89 23.46
C ILE A 251 -36.78 -77.80 22.84
#